data_AF-A0A427UPB3-F1
#
_entry.id   AF-A0A427UPB3-F1
#
_cell.length_a   1.000
_cell.length_b   1.000
_cell.length_c   1.000
_cell.angle_alpha   90.00
_cell.angle_beta   90.00
_cell.angle_gamma   90.00
#
_symmetry.space_group_name_H-M   'P 1'
#
loop_
_entity.id
_entity.type
_entity.pdbx_description
1 polymer ?
#
loop_
_entity_poly.entity_id
_entity_poly.type
_entity_poly.pdbx_seq_one_letter_code
_entity_poly.pdbx_strand_id
1 'polypeptide(L)'
;MASNTANENTPGSIATDSKAVFERAVDDYFSGRYGEAKKAFGQLYETDYADASAVPAAVNLAAMGKYTSSLKAFGRIKKSTNVREKQYAQLWELWLTAKQWRGSNKELNKKLERLVSSQDWQPSYMQSIAKLYVGQETIENVFNSVSTQGSDETLRKDALTEATFFAGGYLQNVKHDNAAALRLFNDNLNKLNSVSLERPFIDRECASLNKLAPQSK
;
A
#
# COMPACT_ATOMS: atom_id res chain seq x y z
N MET A 1 18.80 -20.37 -61.97
CA MET A 1 17.54 -19.75 -61.54
C MET A 1 17.57 -19.65 -60.03
N ALA A 2 17.07 -18.53 -59.51
CA ALA A 2 17.46 -17.91 -58.26
C ALA A 2 17.04 -18.66 -56.97
N SER A 3 17.85 -18.43 -55.95
CA SER A 3 17.65 -18.72 -54.54
C SER A 3 16.27 -18.27 -54.02
N ASN A 4 15.66 -19.06 -53.15
CA ASN A 4 14.60 -18.58 -52.27
C ASN A 4 14.91 -19.04 -50.83
N THR A 5 15.56 -18.14 -50.11
CA THR A 5 15.75 -18.17 -48.66
C THR A 5 14.90 -17.05 -48.04
N ALA A 6 14.43 -17.31 -46.81
CA ALA A 6 13.68 -16.44 -45.90
C ALA A 6 12.16 -16.33 -46.21
N ASN A 7 11.26 -16.31 -45.22
CA ASN A 7 11.45 -15.93 -43.83
C ASN A 7 10.40 -16.63 -42.96
N GLU A 8 10.86 -17.38 -41.96
CA GLU A 8 10.01 -17.82 -40.85
C GLU A 8 9.64 -16.59 -40.02
N ASN A 9 8.39 -16.15 -40.11
CA ASN A 9 7.84 -15.17 -39.16
C ASN A 9 7.66 -15.87 -37.81
N THR A 10 8.71 -15.89 -37.01
CA THR A 10 8.63 -16.18 -35.58
C THR A 10 7.90 -15.02 -34.89
N PRO A 11 6.79 -15.23 -34.18
CA PRO A 11 6.16 -14.19 -33.37
C PRO A 11 6.98 -14.01 -32.07
N GLY A 12 8.12 -13.33 -32.18
CA GLY A 12 9.02 -13.04 -31.07
C GLY A 12 9.41 -11.57 -31.05
N SER A 13 8.47 -10.66 -30.72
CA SER A 13 8.78 -9.22 -30.64
C SER A 13 7.87 -8.40 -29.71
N ILE A 14 7.21 -9.02 -28.72
CA ILE A 14 6.47 -8.27 -27.65
C ILE A 14 6.88 -8.73 -26.24
N ALA A 15 7.48 -9.91 -26.09
CA ALA A 15 7.89 -10.47 -24.79
C ALA A 15 9.13 -9.79 -24.15
N THR A 16 9.75 -8.84 -24.85
CA THR A 16 10.72 -7.88 -24.31
C THR A 16 10.01 -6.52 -24.41
N ASP A 17 9.52 -5.89 -23.34
CA ASP A 17 10.16 -5.73 -22.04
C ASP A 17 9.13 -5.40 -20.92
N SER A 18 8.00 -6.12 -20.82
CA SER A 18 7.02 -5.91 -19.74
C SER A 18 7.66 -5.97 -18.36
N LYS A 19 8.66 -6.86 -18.21
CA LYS A 19 9.46 -6.99 -17.00
C LYS A 19 10.27 -5.73 -16.69
N ALA A 20 11.10 -5.20 -17.59
CA ALA A 20 11.85 -3.98 -17.22
C ALA A 20 10.95 -2.74 -17.20
N VAL A 21 9.82 -2.72 -17.90
CA VAL A 21 8.79 -1.68 -17.70
C VAL A 21 8.26 -1.73 -16.28
N PHE A 22 7.98 -2.92 -15.75
CA PHE A 22 7.57 -3.13 -14.36
C PHE A 22 8.67 -2.73 -13.36
N GLU A 23 9.90 -3.21 -13.54
CA GLU A 23 11.04 -2.85 -12.68
C GLU A 23 11.27 -1.34 -12.67
N ARG A 24 11.27 -0.69 -13.83
CA ARG A 24 11.35 0.78 -13.94
C ARG A 24 10.18 1.48 -13.25
N ALA A 25 8.96 0.98 -13.37
CA ALA A 25 7.80 1.58 -12.70
C ALA A 25 7.95 1.54 -11.18
N VAL A 26 8.48 0.44 -10.65
CA VAL A 26 8.78 0.26 -9.23
C VAL A 26 9.92 1.19 -8.79
N ASP A 27 11.00 1.29 -9.57
CA ASP A 27 12.12 2.20 -9.29
C ASP A 27 11.69 3.68 -9.31
N ASP A 28 10.86 4.07 -10.28
CA ASP A 28 10.27 5.40 -10.36
C ASP A 28 9.40 5.69 -9.13
N TYR A 29 8.62 4.70 -8.68
CA TYR A 29 7.82 4.81 -7.46
C TYR A 29 8.69 5.08 -6.23
N PHE A 30 9.71 4.24 -5.98
CA PHE A 30 10.60 4.41 -4.83
C PHE A 30 11.47 5.66 -4.91
N SER A 31 11.74 6.16 -6.12
CA SER A 31 12.43 7.44 -6.33
C SER A 31 11.53 8.67 -6.18
N GLY A 32 10.25 8.51 -5.85
CA GLY A 32 9.28 9.60 -5.77
C GLY A 32 8.85 10.19 -7.11
N ARG A 33 9.25 9.57 -8.25
CA ARG A 33 8.84 9.94 -9.61
C ARG A 33 7.47 9.35 -9.96
N TYR A 34 6.48 9.58 -9.10
CA TYR A 34 5.16 8.95 -9.17
C TYR A 34 4.42 9.18 -10.50
N GLY A 35 4.68 10.31 -11.16
CA GLY A 35 4.14 10.61 -12.49
C GLY A 35 4.68 9.68 -13.59
N GLU A 36 5.97 9.38 -13.56
CA GLU A 36 6.61 8.44 -14.50
C GLU A 36 6.22 7.00 -14.16
N ALA A 37 6.22 6.64 -12.87
CA ALA A 37 5.71 5.35 -12.40
C ALA A 37 4.28 5.10 -12.89
N LYS A 38 3.39 6.11 -12.83
CA LYS A 38 2.03 6.00 -13.34
C LYS A 38 1.99 5.69 -14.85
N LYS A 39 2.84 6.33 -15.64
CA LYS A 39 2.90 6.08 -17.09
C LYS A 39 3.37 4.66 -17.36
N ALA A 40 4.42 4.22 -16.68
CA ALA A 40 4.97 2.88 -16.83
C ALA A 40 3.97 1.80 -16.38
N PHE A 41 3.33 1.94 -15.21
CA PHE A 41 2.24 1.03 -14.80
C PHE A 41 1.07 1.01 -15.78
N GLY A 42 0.75 2.15 -16.41
CA GLY A 42 -0.28 2.23 -17.43
C GLY A 42 0.03 1.40 -18.68
N GLN A 43 1.31 1.21 -19.02
CA GLN A 43 1.75 0.38 -20.15
C GLN A 43 1.55 -1.12 -19.86
N LEU A 44 1.47 -1.53 -18.60
CA LEU A 44 1.38 -2.93 -18.19
C LEU A 44 -0.06 -3.48 -18.16
N TYR A 45 -1.07 -2.62 -18.29
CA TYR A 45 -2.48 -2.99 -18.05
C TYR A 45 -3.01 -4.10 -18.97
N GLU A 46 -2.46 -4.25 -20.17
CA GLU A 46 -2.85 -5.28 -21.15
C GLU A 46 -1.73 -6.31 -21.38
N THR A 47 -0.80 -6.41 -20.43
CA THR A 47 0.35 -7.32 -20.49
C THR A 47 0.23 -8.46 -19.48
N ASP A 48 1.16 -9.41 -19.54
CA ASP A 48 1.37 -10.45 -18.54
C ASP A 48 1.69 -9.92 -17.14
N TYR A 49 2.11 -8.66 -17.01
CA TYR A 49 2.34 -7.97 -15.73
C TYR A 49 1.13 -7.18 -15.22
N ALA A 50 -0.04 -7.27 -15.87
CA ALA A 50 -1.23 -6.53 -15.44
C ALA A 50 -1.61 -6.82 -13.97
N ASP A 51 -1.60 -8.09 -13.58
CA ASP A 51 -1.94 -8.50 -12.21
C ASP A 51 -0.84 -8.11 -11.21
N ALA A 52 0.43 -8.41 -11.54
CA ALA A 52 1.58 -8.06 -10.69
C ALA A 52 1.73 -6.55 -10.46
N SER A 53 1.33 -5.73 -11.43
CA SER A 53 1.39 -4.27 -11.34
C SER A 53 0.17 -3.62 -10.69
N ALA A 54 -0.94 -4.35 -10.51
CA ALA A 54 -2.20 -3.77 -10.05
C ALA A 54 -2.06 -3.08 -8.67
N VAL A 55 -1.44 -3.77 -7.71
CA VAL A 55 -1.24 -3.24 -6.36
C VAL A 55 -0.28 -2.04 -6.33
N PRO A 56 0.97 -2.12 -6.84
CA PRO A 56 1.86 -0.96 -6.91
C PRO A 56 1.27 0.23 -7.66
N ALA A 57 0.52 0.01 -8.74
CA ALA A 57 -0.15 1.07 -9.48
C ALA A 57 -1.23 1.78 -8.64
N ALA A 58 -2.03 1.03 -7.87
CA ALA A 58 -3.04 1.59 -6.98
C ALA A 58 -2.42 2.39 -5.81
N VAL A 59 -1.31 1.91 -5.25
CA VAL A 59 -0.54 2.63 -4.23
C VAL A 59 0.08 3.90 -4.80
N ASN A 60 0.65 3.85 -6.01
CA ASN A 60 1.21 5.01 -6.69
C ASN A 60 0.16 6.13 -6.90
N LEU A 61 -1.09 5.78 -7.23
CA LEU A 61 -2.20 6.75 -7.29
C LEU A 61 -2.42 7.45 -5.94
N ALA A 62 -2.36 6.73 -4.82
CA ALA A 62 -2.44 7.33 -3.50
C ALA A 62 -1.22 8.22 -3.20
N ALA A 63 -0.02 7.83 -3.65
CA ALA A 63 1.21 8.61 -3.47
C ALA A 63 1.11 9.96 -4.19
N MET A 64 0.48 10.00 -5.36
CA MET A 64 0.15 11.21 -6.13
C MET A 64 -1.00 12.06 -5.56
N GLY A 65 -1.61 11.66 -4.43
CA GLY A 65 -2.79 12.33 -3.88
C GLY A 65 -4.08 12.10 -4.68
N LYS A 66 -4.09 11.17 -5.66
CA LYS A 66 -5.27 10.82 -6.46
C LYS A 66 -6.11 9.77 -5.71
N TYR A 67 -6.54 10.12 -4.49
CA TYR A 67 -7.14 9.17 -3.55
C TYR A 67 -8.42 8.51 -4.06
N THR A 68 -9.29 9.24 -4.76
CA THR A 68 -10.51 8.66 -5.37
C THR A 68 -10.17 7.65 -6.46
N SER A 69 -9.15 7.91 -7.28
CA SER A 69 -8.69 6.98 -8.31
C SER A 69 -8.04 5.74 -7.68
N SER A 70 -7.24 5.92 -6.63
CA SER A 70 -6.65 4.82 -5.86
C SER A 70 -7.72 3.93 -5.23
N LEU A 71 -8.75 4.53 -4.61
CA LEU A 71 -9.89 3.81 -4.03
C LEU A 71 -10.62 2.97 -5.08
N LYS A 72 -10.83 3.52 -6.29
CA LYS A 72 -11.42 2.78 -7.41
C LYS A 72 -10.55 1.61 -7.86
N ALA A 73 -9.23 1.79 -7.90
CA ALA A 73 -8.29 0.73 -8.26
C ALA A 73 -8.30 -0.40 -7.22
N PHE A 74 -8.21 -0.08 -5.93
CA PHE A 74 -8.35 -1.06 -4.86
C PHE A 74 -9.71 -1.75 -4.84
N GLY A 75 -10.80 -1.05 -5.19
CA GLY A 75 -12.11 -1.67 -5.38
C GLY A 75 -12.16 -2.77 -6.45
N ARG A 76 -11.24 -2.74 -7.44
CA ARG A 76 -11.05 -3.83 -8.41
C ARG A 76 -10.19 -4.96 -7.81
N ILE A 77 -9.08 -4.61 -7.18
CA ILE A 77 -8.13 -5.57 -6.56
C ILE A 77 -8.81 -6.39 -5.45
N LYS A 78 -9.77 -5.81 -4.73
CA LYS A 78 -10.61 -6.52 -3.74
C LYS A 78 -11.40 -7.72 -4.32
N LYS A 79 -11.50 -7.82 -5.64
CA LYS A 79 -12.12 -8.95 -6.35
C LYS A 79 -11.10 -10.02 -6.79
N SER A 80 -9.81 -9.82 -6.50
CA SER A 80 -8.75 -10.79 -6.77
C SER A 80 -9.05 -12.12 -6.07
N THR A 81 -8.69 -13.22 -6.74
CA THR A 81 -8.71 -14.56 -6.16
C THR A 81 -7.54 -14.78 -5.20
N ASN A 82 -6.48 -13.95 -5.30
CA ASN A 82 -5.40 -13.91 -4.35
C ASN A 82 -5.88 -13.25 -3.04
N VAL A 83 -6.01 -14.07 -1.99
CA VAL A 83 -6.50 -13.65 -0.67
C VAL A 83 -5.66 -12.52 -0.09
N ARG A 84 -4.34 -12.56 -0.26
CA ARG A 84 -3.42 -11.55 0.27
C ARG A 84 -3.63 -10.19 -0.39
N GLU A 85 -3.70 -10.15 -1.72
CA GLU A 85 -3.96 -8.90 -2.46
C GLU A 85 -5.33 -8.32 -2.14
N LYS A 86 -6.35 -9.17 -2.10
CA LYS A 86 -7.72 -8.78 -1.74
C LYS A 86 -7.74 -8.08 -0.38
N GLN A 87 -7.12 -8.68 0.63
CA GLN A 87 -7.15 -8.14 1.99
C GLN A 87 -6.26 -6.91 2.17
N TYR A 88 -5.10 -6.90 1.52
CA TYR A 88 -4.27 -5.70 1.45
C TYR A 88 -5.04 -4.52 0.81
N ALA A 89 -5.81 -4.77 -0.25
CA ALA A 89 -6.69 -3.76 -0.85
C ALA A 89 -7.83 -3.31 0.08
N GLN A 90 -8.33 -4.21 0.95
CA GLN A 90 -9.30 -3.85 1.99
C GLN A 90 -8.69 -2.95 3.06
N LEU A 91 -7.43 -3.17 3.48
CA LEU A 91 -6.72 -2.26 4.40
C LEU A 91 -6.54 -0.87 3.78
N TRP A 92 -6.14 -0.80 2.51
CA TRP A 92 -6.06 0.47 1.80
C TRP A 92 -7.41 1.19 1.67
N GLU A 93 -8.51 0.46 1.49
CA GLU A 93 -9.84 1.05 1.48
C GLU A 93 -10.20 1.68 2.84
N LEU A 94 -9.83 1.04 3.97
CA LEU A 94 -10.00 1.62 5.30
C LEU A 94 -9.21 2.94 5.44
N TRP A 95 -7.92 2.91 5.10
CA TRP A 95 -7.04 4.09 5.19
C TRP A 95 -7.52 5.23 4.28
N LEU A 96 -7.84 4.93 3.01
CA LEU A 96 -8.30 5.92 2.03
C LEU A 96 -9.65 6.51 2.42
N THR A 97 -10.54 5.71 3.01
CA THR A 97 -11.84 6.18 3.53
C THR A 97 -11.63 7.16 4.68
N ALA A 98 -10.78 6.80 5.66
CA ALA A 98 -10.47 7.69 6.78
C ALA A 98 -9.79 8.99 6.32
N LYS A 99 -8.76 8.91 5.46
CA LYS A 99 -8.00 10.09 5.02
C LYS A 99 -8.84 11.09 4.20
N GLN A 100 -9.79 10.59 3.43
CA GLN A 100 -10.71 11.43 2.64
C GLN A 100 -11.94 11.89 3.43
N TRP A 101 -12.12 11.43 4.68
CA TRP A 101 -13.33 11.72 5.44
C TRP A 101 -13.45 13.22 5.73
N ARG A 102 -14.65 13.77 5.52
CA ARG A 102 -14.99 15.17 5.80
C ARG A 102 -16.29 15.32 6.62
N GLY A 103 -16.94 14.20 6.94
CA GLY A 103 -18.14 14.17 7.78
C GLY A 103 -17.81 14.04 9.26
N SER A 104 -18.79 13.62 10.06
CA SER A 104 -18.59 13.43 11.50
C SER A 104 -17.83 12.13 11.83
N ASN A 105 -17.18 12.08 12.99
CA ASN A 105 -16.48 10.87 13.47
C ASN A 105 -17.44 9.70 13.69
N LYS A 106 -18.69 9.98 14.10
CA LYS A 106 -19.71 8.94 14.28
C LYS A 106 -20.05 8.24 12.96
N GLU A 107 -20.17 9.01 11.88
CA GLU A 107 -20.43 8.46 10.55
C GLU A 107 -19.21 7.73 9.98
N LEU A 108 -18.00 8.24 10.23
CA LEU A 108 -16.76 7.54 9.87
C LEU A 108 -16.69 6.17 10.55
N ASN A 109 -16.88 6.10 11.86
CA ASN A 109 -16.83 4.85 12.61
C ASN A 109 -17.83 3.84 12.05
N LYS A 110 -19.08 4.25 11.81
CA LYS A 110 -20.10 3.39 11.18
C LYS A 110 -19.69 2.92 9.78
N LYS A 111 -19.01 3.77 9.00
CA LYS A 111 -18.50 3.40 7.68
C LYS A 111 -17.38 2.36 7.79
N LEU A 112 -16.41 2.57 8.68
CA LEU A 112 -15.29 1.65 8.92
C LEU A 112 -15.78 0.30 9.44
N GLU A 113 -16.73 0.28 10.39
CA GLU A 113 -17.36 -0.95 10.91
C GLU A 113 -17.96 -1.80 9.78
N ARG A 114 -18.68 -1.17 8.85
CA ARG A 114 -19.25 -1.87 7.68
C ARG A 114 -18.19 -2.43 6.73
N LEU A 115 -17.04 -1.77 6.62
CA LEU A 115 -15.94 -2.24 5.76
C LEU A 115 -15.22 -3.45 6.36
N VAL A 116 -15.19 -3.55 7.70
CA VAL A 116 -14.55 -4.65 8.43
C VAL A 116 -15.51 -5.81 8.69
N SER A 117 -16.82 -5.54 8.81
CA SER A 117 -17.82 -6.58 9.12
C SER A 117 -17.78 -7.73 8.14
N SER A 118 -18.00 -8.96 8.64
CA SER A 118 -18.11 -10.21 7.87
C SER A 118 -16.87 -10.65 7.08
N GLN A 119 -15.68 -10.41 7.62
CA GLN A 119 -14.42 -10.81 6.97
C GLN A 119 -13.50 -11.60 7.89
N ASP A 120 -13.05 -12.74 7.41
CA ASP A 120 -11.89 -13.45 7.96
C ASP A 120 -10.62 -12.89 7.30
N TRP A 121 -9.78 -12.27 8.11
CA TRP A 121 -8.53 -11.64 7.69
C TRP A 121 -7.36 -12.59 7.95
N GLN A 122 -6.47 -12.74 6.97
CA GLN A 122 -5.29 -13.60 7.01
C GLN A 122 -4.15 -12.94 6.22
N PRO A 123 -3.02 -12.62 6.88
CA PRO A 123 -2.60 -13.10 8.19
C PRO A 123 -3.21 -12.34 9.39
N SER A 124 -3.00 -12.88 10.60
CA SER A 124 -3.50 -12.35 11.87
C SER A 124 -3.21 -10.86 12.08
N TYR A 125 -2.04 -10.36 11.66
CA TYR A 125 -1.74 -8.93 11.84
C TYR A 125 -2.63 -8.02 10.97
N MET A 126 -3.06 -8.46 9.78
CA MET A 126 -4.03 -7.71 8.99
C MET A 126 -5.38 -7.66 9.68
N GLN A 127 -5.76 -8.75 10.39
CA GLN A 127 -6.95 -8.76 11.22
C GLN A 127 -6.86 -7.74 12.36
N SER A 128 -5.73 -7.68 13.06
CA SER A 128 -5.51 -6.71 14.13
C SER A 128 -5.53 -5.28 13.59
N ILE A 129 -4.94 -5.00 12.41
CA ILE A 129 -5.05 -3.68 11.76
C ILE A 129 -6.51 -3.35 11.46
N ALA A 130 -7.28 -4.27 10.87
CA ALA A 130 -8.69 -4.03 10.58
C ALA A 130 -9.51 -3.74 11.85
N LYS A 131 -9.28 -4.52 12.92
CA LYS A 131 -9.91 -4.29 14.24
C LYS A 131 -9.50 -2.96 14.86
N LEU A 132 -8.27 -2.49 14.64
CA LEU A 132 -7.80 -1.19 15.13
C LEU A 132 -8.65 -0.05 14.54
N TYR A 133 -8.93 -0.10 13.24
CA TYR A 133 -9.73 0.92 12.54
C TYR A 133 -11.18 1.01 13.04
N VAL A 134 -11.71 -0.05 13.64
CA VAL A 134 -13.05 -0.07 14.25
C VAL A 134 -13.02 0.06 15.78
N GLY A 135 -11.85 0.36 16.36
CA GLY A 135 -11.70 0.58 17.80
C GLY A 135 -11.79 -0.68 18.66
N GLN A 136 -11.59 -1.87 18.08
CA GLN A 136 -11.65 -3.17 18.76
C GLN A 136 -10.27 -3.79 18.98
N GLU A 137 -9.19 -3.02 18.76
CA GLU A 137 -7.82 -3.45 18.94
C GLU A 137 -6.96 -2.28 19.40
N THR A 138 -5.84 -2.58 20.06
CA THR A 138 -4.84 -1.58 20.45
C THR A 138 -3.66 -1.57 19.48
N ILE A 139 -2.96 -0.45 19.40
CA ILE A 139 -1.73 -0.37 18.59
C ILE A 139 -0.72 -1.42 19.06
N GLU A 140 -0.51 -1.54 20.37
CA GLU A 140 0.38 -2.55 20.95
C GLU A 140 0.07 -3.96 20.46
N ASN A 141 -1.20 -4.37 20.46
CA ASN A 141 -1.60 -5.69 20.00
C ASN A 141 -1.38 -5.89 18.49
N VAL A 142 -1.53 -4.84 17.67
CA VAL A 142 -1.14 -4.90 16.25
C VAL A 142 0.33 -5.27 16.13
N PHE A 143 1.23 -4.60 16.84
CA PHE A 143 2.66 -4.91 16.77
C PHE A 143 3.02 -6.26 17.40
N ASN A 144 2.31 -6.68 18.46
CA ASN A 144 2.46 -8.02 19.01
C ASN A 144 2.05 -9.10 17.98
N SER A 145 0.99 -8.88 17.21
CA SER A 145 0.56 -9.80 16.13
C SER A 145 1.56 -9.86 14.95
N VAL A 146 2.32 -8.79 14.72
CA VAL A 146 3.45 -8.80 13.77
C VAL A 146 4.60 -9.63 14.32
N SER A 147 4.93 -9.50 15.61
CA SER A 147 6.05 -10.24 16.22
C SER A 147 5.88 -11.76 16.17
N THR A 148 4.64 -12.24 16.11
CA THR A 148 4.30 -13.66 16.00
C THR A 148 4.27 -14.16 14.54
N GLN A 149 4.55 -13.29 13.54
CA GLN A 149 4.71 -13.69 12.14
C GLN A 149 6.01 -14.44 11.93
N GLY A 150 5.93 -15.78 12.00
CA GLY A 150 6.92 -16.72 11.46
C GLY A 150 8.39 -16.49 11.86
N SER A 151 9.27 -17.36 11.37
CA SER A 151 10.72 -17.18 11.55
C SER A 151 11.34 -16.29 10.46
N ASP A 152 10.67 -16.09 9.32
CA ASP A 152 11.16 -15.28 8.20
C ASP A 152 11.23 -13.79 8.56
N GLU A 153 12.45 -13.26 8.62
CA GLU A 153 12.71 -11.86 8.97
C GLU A 153 12.21 -10.89 7.91
N THR A 154 12.27 -11.25 6.62
CA THR A 154 11.84 -10.39 5.52
C THR A 154 10.34 -10.18 5.59
N LEU A 155 9.58 -11.28 5.71
CA LEU A 155 8.13 -11.22 5.86
C LEU A 155 7.72 -10.45 7.12
N ARG A 156 8.47 -10.58 8.21
CA ARG A 156 8.22 -9.84 9.45
C ARG A 156 8.48 -8.34 9.29
N LYS A 157 9.55 -7.95 8.58
CA LYS A 157 9.83 -6.53 8.29
C LYS A 157 8.78 -5.91 7.36
N ASP A 158 8.27 -6.67 6.39
CA ASP A 158 7.16 -6.23 5.56
C ASP A 158 5.89 -6.02 6.39
N ALA A 159 5.52 -7.01 7.20
CA ALA A 159 4.37 -6.90 8.11
C ALA A 159 4.53 -5.73 9.09
N LEU A 160 5.73 -5.49 9.61
CA LEU A 160 6.03 -4.34 10.47
C LEU A 160 5.85 -3.01 9.72
N THR A 161 6.24 -2.95 8.45
CA THR A 161 6.14 -1.74 7.63
C THR A 161 4.68 -1.44 7.29
N GLU A 162 3.91 -2.45 6.87
CA GLU A 162 2.46 -2.33 6.68
C GLU A 162 1.76 -1.90 7.97
N ALA A 163 2.03 -2.56 9.10
CA ALA A 163 1.44 -2.23 10.39
C ALA A 163 1.77 -0.81 10.85
N THR A 164 3.03 -0.39 10.68
CA THR A 164 3.48 0.98 11.00
C THR A 164 2.71 2.01 10.19
N PHE A 165 2.58 1.81 8.88
CA PHE A 165 1.84 2.71 8.01
C PHE A 165 0.35 2.77 8.36
N PHE A 166 -0.32 1.63 8.48
CA PHE A 166 -1.76 1.61 8.72
C PHE A 166 -2.12 2.09 10.13
N ALA A 167 -1.34 1.73 11.16
CA ALA A 167 -1.57 2.22 12.52
C ALA A 167 -1.27 3.72 12.66
N GLY A 168 -0.23 4.23 11.99
CA GLY A 168 0.01 5.67 11.92
C GLY A 168 -1.11 6.39 11.18
N GLY A 169 -1.60 5.84 10.08
CA GLY A 169 -2.77 6.34 9.36
C GLY A 169 -4.04 6.36 10.21
N TYR A 170 -4.25 5.36 11.06
CA TYR A 170 -5.33 5.34 12.04
C TYR A 170 -5.21 6.50 13.03
N LEU A 171 -4.02 6.69 13.60
CA LEU A 171 -3.76 7.79 14.54
C LEU A 171 -4.04 9.15 13.89
N GLN A 172 -3.53 9.39 12.68
CA GLN A 172 -3.71 10.66 11.97
C GLN A 172 -5.16 10.91 11.56
N ASN A 173 -5.81 9.90 10.96
CA ASN A 173 -7.07 10.12 10.23
C ASN A 173 -8.32 9.72 10.99
N VAL A 174 -8.21 8.85 12.01
CA VAL A 174 -9.34 8.40 12.84
C VAL A 174 -9.26 9.00 14.24
N LYS A 175 -8.08 9.00 14.86
CA LYS A 175 -7.88 9.59 16.20
C LYS A 175 -7.53 11.07 16.19
N HIS A 176 -7.07 11.60 15.05
CA HIS A 176 -6.50 12.94 14.93
C HIS A 176 -5.33 13.22 15.89
N ASP A 177 -4.57 12.18 16.23
CA ASP A 177 -3.40 12.24 17.10
C ASP A 177 -2.11 12.18 16.28
N ASN A 178 -1.75 13.33 15.72
CA ASN A 178 -0.56 13.50 14.91
C ASN A 178 0.74 13.31 15.70
N ALA A 179 0.74 13.62 17.00
CA ALA A 179 1.92 13.46 17.85
C ALA A 179 2.22 11.99 18.13
N ALA A 180 1.20 11.19 18.44
CA ALA A 180 1.35 9.75 18.57
C ALA A 180 1.75 9.09 17.24
N ALA A 181 1.21 9.56 16.11
CA ALA A 181 1.59 9.03 14.80
C ALA A 181 3.07 9.29 14.49
N LEU A 182 3.55 10.51 14.73
CA LEU A 182 4.97 10.85 14.55
C LEU A 182 5.88 9.99 15.42
N ARG A 183 5.54 9.84 16.71
CA ARG A 183 6.29 8.97 17.63
C ARG A 183 6.33 7.53 17.11
N LEU A 184 5.18 6.99 16.71
CA LEU A 184 5.09 5.63 16.17
C LEU A 184 6.00 5.44 14.95
N PHE A 185 6.01 6.39 14.03
CA PHE A 185 6.87 6.29 12.85
C PHE A 185 8.36 6.37 13.22
N ASN A 186 8.76 7.33 14.06
CA ASN A 186 10.15 7.48 14.49
C ASN A 186 10.67 6.24 15.25
N ASP A 187 9.86 5.66 16.13
CA ASP A 187 10.23 4.48 16.94
C ASP A 187 10.48 3.22 16.08
N ASN A 188 9.91 3.19 14.86
CA ASN A 188 10.00 2.06 13.95
C ASN A 188 10.93 2.29 12.75
N LEU A 189 11.32 3.53 12.44
CA LEU A 189 11.95 3.93 11.17
C LEU A 189 13.13 3.05 10.73
N ASN A 190 14.00 2.67 11.68
CA ASN A 190 15.22 1.88 11.41
C ASN A 190 14.97 0.36 11.34
N LYS A 191 13.73 -0.09 11.58
CA LYS A 191 13.33 -1.50 11.61
C LYS A 191 12.55 -1.93 10.37
N LEU A 192 12.07 -0.96 9.59
CA LEU A 192 11.17 -1.19 8.46
C LEU A 192 11.91 -1.75 7.24
N ASN A 193 11.18 -2.45 6.37
CA ASN A 193 11.67 -2.81 5.05
C ASN A 193 11.77 -1.54 4.18
N SER A 194 12.95 -1.31 3.60
CA SER A 194 13.20 -0.17 2.71
C SER A 194 12.49 -0.28 1.35
N VAL A 195 12.11 -1.50 0.93
CA VAL A 195 11.44 -1.76 -0.36
C VAL A 195 9.96 -2.12 -0.23
N SER A 196 9.34 -1.88 0.94
CA SER A 196 7.88 -1.99 1.09
C SER A 196 7.19 -0.78 0.48
N LEU A 197 6.03 -0.99 -0.16
CA LEU A 197 5.26 0.05 -0.82
C LEU A 197 4.86 1.19 0.13
N GLU A 198 4.73 0.93 1.42
CA GLU A 198 4.37 1.92 2.43
C GLU A 198 5.54 2.85 2.79
N ARG A 199 6.78 2.44 2.54
CA ARG A 199 7.98 3.16 3.00
C ARG A 199 7.99 4.63 2.57
N PRO A 200 7.76 4.99 1.29
CA PRO A 200 7.71 6.39 0.88
C PRO A 200 6.62 7.23 1.57
N PHE A 201 5.51 6.60 1.98
CA PHE A 201 4.47 7.29 2.74
C PHE A 201 4.94 7.58 4.16
N ILE A 202 5.52 6.59 4.85
CA ILE A 202 6.03 6.76 6.21
C ILE A 202 7.08 7.88 6.24
N ASP A 203 8.06 7.85 5.32
CA ASP A 203 9.11 8.86 5.24
C ASP A 203 8.53 10.27 5.00
N ARG A 204 7.55 10.40 4.09
CA ARG A 204 6.87 11.67 3.82
C ARG A 204 6.06 12.18 5.01
N GLU A 205 5.31 11.30 5.68
CA GLU A 205 4.48 11.67 6.83
C GLU A 205 5.38 12.06 8.02
N CYS A 206 6.50 11.37 8.28
CA CYS A 206 7.51 11.81 9.24
C CYS A 206 8.02 13.22 8.95
N ALA A 207 8.46 13.47 7.71
CA ALA A 207 8.99 14.77 7.32
C ALA A 207 7.94 15.89 7.42
N SER A 208 6.67 15.59 7.11
CA SER A 208 5.56 16.53 7.25
C SER A 208 5.24 16.84 8.71
N LEU A 209 5.08 15.80 9.53
CA LEU A 209 4.73 15.93 10.95
C LEU A 209 5.84 16.60 11.77
N ASN A 210 7.11 16.33 11.47
CA ASN A 210 8.25 17.03 12.09
C ASN A 210 8.24 18.53 11.82
N LYS A 211 7.75 18.99 10.66
CA LYS A 211 7.60 20.43 10.36
C LYS A 211 6.45 21.08 11.14
N LEU A 212 5.48 20.28 11.58
CA LEU A 212 4.32 20.74 12.35
C LEU A 212 4.56 20.72 13.86
N ALA A 213 5.56 19.98 14.33
CA ALA A 213 5.94 19.99 15.75
C ALA A 213 6.48 21.37 16.11
N PRO A 214 6.02 22.00 17.22
CA PRO A 214 6.59 23.25 17.68
C PRO A 214 8.10 23.03 17.93
N GLN A 215 8.94 23.76 17.20
CA GLN A 215 10.36 23.78 17.51
C GLN A 215 10.53 24.48 18.85
N SER A 216 10.74 23.69 19.90
CA SER A 216 11.21 24.22 21.18
C SER A 216 12.54 24.93 20.91
N LYS A 217 12.50 26.27 20.94
CA LYS A 217 13.69 27.11 21.06
C LYS A 217 14.13 27.17 22.51
#